data_AF-A0A933V024-F1
#
_entry.id   AF-A0A933V024-F1
#
_cell.length_a   1.000
_cell.length_b   1.000
_cell.length_c   1.000
_cell.angle_alpha   90.00
_cell.angle_beta   90.00
_cell.angle_gamma   90.00
#
_symmetry.space_group_name_H-M   'P 1'
#
loop_
_entity.id
_entity.type
_entity.pdbx_description
1 polymer ?
#
loop_
_entity_poly.entity_id
_entity_poly.type
_entity_poly.pdbx_seq_one_letter_code
_entity_poly.pdbx_strand_id
1 'polypeptide(L)' 'CHTFDGMNTEVQKQRARKQHELAQRDKQTCIECHKGIAHQKPKGMKDDDDE' A
#
# COMPACT_ATOMS: atom_id res chain seq x y z
N CYS A 1 1.37 9.11 4.09
CA CYS A 1 1.67 8.48 5.40
C CYS A 1 2.19 7.05 5.32
N HIS A 2 2.18 6.39 4.14
CA HIS A 2 2.80 5.07 3.98
C HIS A 2 3.90 5.17 2.92
N THR A 3 5.16 5.17 3.36
CA THR A 3 6.35 5.04 2.51
C THR A 3 7.04 3.72 2.84
N PHE A 4 7.89 3.25 1.92
CA PHE A 4 8.68 2.04 2.16
C PHE A 4 9.63 2.19 3.36
N ASP A 5 10.02 3.43 3.70
CA ASP A 5 10.90 3.75 4.83
C ASP A 5 10.32 3.35 6.20
N GLY A 6 8.99 3.27 6.32
CA GLY A 6 8.33 2.84 7.56
C GLY A 6 8.31 1.33 7.76
N MET A 7 8.82 0.55 6.80
CA MET A 7 8.82 -0.90 6.86
C MET A 7 10.14 -1.46 7.37
N ASN A 8 10.07 -2.41 8.31
CA ASN A 8 11.20 -3.27 8.63
C ASN A 8 11.12 -4.55 7.79
N THR A 9 12.04 -4.72 6.85
CA THR A 9 12.06 -5.88 5.95
C THR A 9 12.57 -7.14 6.65
N GLU A 10 13.42 -7.04 7.67
CA GLU A 10 14.01 -8.18 8.35
C GLU A 10 12.97 -9.03 9.09
N VAL A 11 11.93 -8.38 9.61
CA VAL A 11 10.81 -9.05 10.31
C VAL A 11 9.73 -9.56 9.35
N GLN A 12 9.81 -9.25 8.06
CA GLN A 12 8.85 -9.69 7.07
C GLN A 12 9.12 -11.14 6.62
N LYS A 13 8.04 -11.90 6.38
CA LYS A 13 8.13 -13.20 5.72
C LYS A 13 8.79 -13.04 4.34
N GLN A 14 9.60 -14.03 3.93
CA GLN A 14 10.32 -14.03 2.65
C GLN A 14 9.44 -13.64 1.44
N ARG A 15 8.21 -14.17 1.38
CA ARG A 15 7.24 -13.81 0.33
C ARG A 15 6.92 -12.32 0.31
N ALA A 16 6.64 -11.72 1.47
CA ALA A 16 6.25 -10.33 1.58
C ALA A 16 7.41 -9.40 1.19
N ARG A 17 8.63 -9.71 1.65
CA ARG A 17 9.85 -8.98 1.25
C ARG A 17 10.00 -8.93 -0.27
N LYS A 18 9.93 -10.08 -0.93
CA LYS A 18 10.04 -10.16 -2.39
C LYS A 18 8.98 -9.33 -3.11
N GLN A 19 7.75 -9.31 -2.60
CA GLN A 19 6.69 -8.47 -3.18
C GLN A 19 6.96 -6.98 -2.98
N HIS A 20 7.41 -6.56 -1.79
CA HIS A 20 7.77 -5.17 -1.53
C HIS A 20 9.01 -4.70 -2.30
N GLU A 21 9.98 -5.58 -2.57
CA GLU A 21 11.12 -5.29 -3.45
C GLU A 21 10.66 -5.05 -4.90
N LEU A 22 9.78 -5.92 -5.42
CA LEU A 22 9.20 -5.76 -6.75
C LEU A 22 8.38 -4.47 -6.84
N ALA A 23 7.58 -4.17 -5.81
CA ALA A 23 6.79 -2.94 -5.76
C ALA A 23 7.67 -1.68 -5.82
N GLN A 24 8.80 -1.63 -5.11
CA GLN A 24 9.74 -0.52 -5.20
C GLN A 24 10.34 -0.36 -6.60
N ARG A 25 10.76 -1.48 -7.21
CA ARG A 25 11.33 -1.50 -8.55
C ARG A 25 10.32 -1.05 -9.61
N ASP A 26 9.08 -1.50 -9.48
CA ASP A 26 8.01 -1.27 -10.44
C ASP A 26 7.25 0.04 -10.15
N LYS A 27 7.74 0.85 -9.19
CA LYS A 27 7.15 2.12 -8.73
C LYS A 27 5.69 1.99 -8.27
N GLN A 28 5.35 0.83 -7.73
CA GLN A 28 4.03 0.55 -7.18
C GLN A 28 3.86 1.18 -5.79
N THR A 29 2.61 1.46 -5.45
CA THR A 29 2.22 2.02 -4.15
C THR A 29 1.57 0.96 -3.28
N CYS A 30 1.61 1.16 -1.95
CA CYS A 30 0.97 0.25 -1.00
C CYS A 30 -0.53 0.08 -1.29
N ILE A 31 -1.18 1.10 -1.86
CA ILE A 31 -2.61 1.12 -2.17
C ILE A 31 -2.94 0.14 -3.31
N GLU A 32 -2.04 -0.09 -4.26
CA GLU A 32 -2.32 -0.98 -5.39
C GLU A 32 -2.52 -2.43 -4.96
N CYS A 33 -1.75 -2.90 -3.97
CA CYS A 33 -1.87 -4.28 -3.46
C CYS A 33 -2.72 -4.37 -2.18
N HIS A 34 -2.55 -3.45 -1.24
CA HIS A 34 -3.25 -3.48 0.03
C HIS A 34 -4.58 -2.72 0.01
N LYS A 35 -4.94 -2.12 -1.14
CA LYS A 35 -6.21 -1.42 -1.39
C LYS A 35 -6.64 -0.60 -0.20
N GLY A 36 -5.67 0.17 0.32
CA GLY A 36 -5.68 0.65 1.69
C GLY A 36 -7.03 1.24 2.08
N ILE A 37 -7.55 0.83 3.23
CA ILE A 37 -8.57 1.63 3.92
C ILE A 37 -7.85 2.92 4.26
N ALA A 38 -8.18 3.99 3.54
CA ALA A 38 -7.65 5.29 3.87
C ALA A 38 -8.12 5.59 5.30
N HIS A 39 -7.19 5.81 6.23
CA HIS A 39 -7.53 6.23 7.60
C HIS A 39 -8.38 7.52 7.58
N GLN A 40 -8.31 8.28 6.49
CA GLN A 40 -9.15 9.43 6.20
C GLN A 40 -9.57 9.39 4.73
N LYS A 41 -10.87 9.51 4.47
CA LYS A 41 -11.40 9.64 3.12
C LYS A 41 -10.84 10.91 2.47
N PRO A 42 -10.24 10.84 1.26
CA PRO A 42 -9.82 12.02 0.52
C PRO A 42 -10.98 13.01 0.36
N LYS A 43 -10.72 14.30 0.59
CA LYS A 43 -11.73 15.35 0.35
C LYS A 43 -12.17 15.29 -1.11
N GLY A 44 -13.46 15.05 -1.35
CA GLY A 44 -14.05 14.99 -2.69
C GLY A 44 -14.15 13.61 -3.32
N MET A 45 -13.78 12.54 -2.62
CA MET A 45 -14.06 11.18 -3.09
C MET A 45 -15.56 10.89 -2.95
N LYS A 46 -16.23 10.52 -4.04
CA LYS A 46 -17.57 9.92 -4.00
C LYS A 46 -17.42 8.46 -3.59
N ASP A 47 -18.33 7.95 -2.77
CA ASP A 47 -18.33 6.53 -2.43
C ASP A 47 -18.82 5.75 -3.65
N ASP A 48 -18.18 4.62 -3.94
CA ASP A 48 -18.53 3.72 -5.06
C ASP A 48 -19.72 2.81 -4.69
N ASP A 49 -20.25 2.93 -3.46
CA ASP A 49 -21.40 2.18 -2.91
C ASP A 49 -22.76 2.89 -3.13
N ASP A 50 -22.83 3.91 -3.99
CA ASP A 50 -24.09 4.51 -4.47
C ASP A 50 -24.45 3.93 -5.86
N GLU A 51 -24.72 2.62 -5.93
CA GLU A 51 -25.49 1.98 -7.02
C GLU A 51 -26.82 1.43 -6.50
#